data_AF-A0AAD8T207-F1
#
_entry.id   AF-A0AAD8T207-F1
#
_cell.length_a   1.000
_cell.length_b   1.000
_cell.length_c   1.000
_cell.angle_alpha   90.00
_cell.angle_beta   90.00
_cell.angle_gamma   90.00
#
_symmetry.space_group_name_H-M   'P 1'
#
loop_
_entity.id
_entity.type
_entity.pdbx_description
1 polymer ?
#
loop_
_entity_poly.entity_id
_entity_poly.type
_entity_poly.pdbx_seq_one_letter_code
_entity_poly.pdbx_strand_id
1 'polypeptide(L)'
;MAASGMEPYVQTETYDLENGGSLVFERDLYLVSEKLERPPPQFHGVRIHNTPAGEQQWMITADLKGSSEPPISERILFSFKAYSWVDGLAHALREGLARVCGQNIAALRGSHGFGSSCDAIRLLAKDRRSLRQRAKNVATITRLREKIRTLEVTVRTQQDQIQEMEEDGEDIQGGDDFLSDDNDFEDDEFTDEEDYEFLEAAGWDHSHRCG
;
A
#
# COMPACT_ATOMS: atom_id res chain seq x y z
N MET A 1 -8.58 4.73 48.38
CA MET A 1 -7.49 4.73 47.39
C MET A 1 -8.12 4.69 46.02
N ALA A 2 -8.24 5.83 45.36
CA ALA A 2 -8.85 5.93 44.04
C ALA A 2 -7.80 5.51 43.00
N ALA A 3 -8.14 4.53 42.16
CA ALA A 3 -7.37 4.17 40.99
C ALA A 3 -7.27 5.41 40.09
N SER A 4 -6.06 5.90 39.88
CA SER A 4 -5.77 6.96 38.92
C SER A 4 -6.14 6.42 37.54
N GLY A 5 -7.23 6.96 36.98
CA GLY A 5 -7.63 6.69 35.61
C GLY A 5 -6.53 7.21 34.69
N MET A 6 -5.68 6.29 34.22
CA MET A 6 -4.81 6.55 33.08
C MET A 6 -5.73 6.65 31.87
N GLU A 7 -6.14 7.87 31.51
CA GLU A 7 -6.68 8.10 30.18
C GLU A 7 -5.63 7.63 29.16
N PRO A 8 -6.01 6.86 28.14
CA PRO A 8 -5.07 6.45 27.12
C PRO A 8 -4.51 7.71 26.46
N TYR A 9 -3.21 7.94 26.60
CA TYR A 9 -2.54 9.08 25.98
C TYR A 9 -2.64 8.93 24.46
N VAL A 10 -3.59 9.62 23.85
CA VAL A 10 -3.75 9.67 22.40
C VAL A 10 -2.74 10.67 21.87
N GLN A 11 -1.64 10.18 21.30
CA GLN A 11 -0.66 11.03 20.64
C GLN A 11 -1.27 11.57 19.34
N THR A 12 -1.33 12.90 19.22
CA THR A 12 -1.83 13.61 18.04
C THR A 12 -0.73 14.49 17.45
N GLU A 13 -0.72 14.60 16.13
CA GLU A 13 0.14 15.52 15.38
C GLU A 13 -0.69 16.28 14.35
N THR A 14 -0.35 17.54 14.12
CA THR A 14 -1.03 18.40 13.15
C THR A 14 -0.01 19.08 12.28
N TYR A 15 -0.34 19.23 11.01
CA TYR A 15 0.52 19.89 10.04
C TYR A 15 -0.33 20.76 9.12
N ASP A 16 -0.06 22.06 9.18
CA ASP A 16 -0.63 23.05 8.28
C ASP A 16 0.35 23.26 7.13
N LEU A 17 -0.17 23.32 5.90
CA LEU A 17 0.66 23.50 4.71
C LEU A 17 1.27 24.91 4.71
N GLU A 18 2.58 25.01 4.90
CA GLU A 18 3.33 26.27 4.86
C GLU A 18 3.92 26.55 3.46
N ASN A 19 4.23 27.81 3.17
CA ASN A 19 4.70 28.26 1.85
C ASN A 19 6.17 27.89 1.60
N GLY A 20 6.45 26.58 1.46
CA GLY A 20 7.75 26.09 0.99
C GLY A 20 8.49 25.16 1.96
N GLY A 21 7.80 24.28 2.65
CA GLY A 21 8.47 23.27 3.48
C GLY A 21 9.23 22.21 2.68
N SER A 22 9.93 21.38 3.44
CA SER A 22 10.90 20.40 2.94
C SER A 22 10.28 19.14 2.32
N LEU A 23 8.95 19.02 2.36
CA LEU A 23 8.26 17.78 2.00
C LEU A 23 7.94 17.72 0.50
N VAL A 24 8.00 16.51 -0.05
CA VAL A 24 7.69 16.26 -1.46
C VAL A 24 6.21 16.57 -1.71
N PHE A 25 5.92 17.28 -2.81
CA PHE A 25 4.59 17.77 -3.22
C PHE A 25 3.99 18.90 -2.38
N GLU A 26 4.65 19.34 -1.31
CA GLU A 26 4.16 20.42 -0.46
C GLU A 26 4.01 21.73 -1.23
N ARG A 27 5.09 22.14 -1.92
CA ARG A 27 5.12 23.33 -2.77
C ARG A 27 4.09 23.24 -3.90
N ASP A 28 3.95 22.08 -4.53
CA ASP A 28 3.01 21.90 -5.63
C ASP A 28 1.56 22.01 -5.14
N LEU A 29 1.25 21.40 -4.01
CA LEU A 29 -0.08 21.49 -3.39
C LEU A 29 -0.39 22.91 -2.94
N TYR A 30 0.60 23.63 -2.42
CA TYR A 30 0.45 25.03 -2.03
C TYR A 30 0.12 25.89 -3.25
N LEU A 31 0.93 25.82 -4.31
CA LEU A 31 0.73 26.61 -5.53
C LEU A 31 -0.60 26.30 -6.22
N VAL A 32 -1.04 25.04 -6.22
CA VAL A 32 -2.34 24.67 -6.78
C VAL A 32 -3.47 25.21 -5.90
N SER A 33 -3.34 25.15 -4.57
CA SER A 33 -4.35 25.66 -3.65
C SER A 33 -4.48 27.17 -3.75
N GLU A 34 -3.36 27.89 -3.74
CA GLU A 34 -3.29 29.34 -3.90
C GLU A 34 -3.97 29.80 -5.21
N LYS A 35 -3.63 29.15 -6.32
CA LYS A 35 -4.20 29.49 -7.63
C LYS A 35 -5.70 29.23 -7.74
N LEU A 36 -6.19 28.21 -7.04
CA LEU A 36 -7.61 27.90 -6.96
C LEU A 36 -8.33 28.73 -5.88
N GLU A 37 -7.62 29.68 -5.26
CA GLU A 37 -8.10 30.54 -4.17
C GLU A 37 -8.70 29.71 -3.02
N ARG A 38 -8.07 28.55 -2.77
CA ARG A 38 -8.48 27.64 -1.69
C ARG A 38 -7.69 27.97 -0.42
N PRO A 39 -8.34 27.85 0.76
CA PRO A 39 -7.61 27.89 2.02
C PRO A 39 -6.52 26.80 2.07
N PRO A 40 -5.43 27.03 2.83
CA PRO A 40 -4.38 26.03 3.00
C PRO A 40 -4.92 24.67 3.49
N PRO A 41 -4.51 23.56 2.87
CA PRO A 41 -4.77 22.21 3.37
C PRO A 41 -4.28 22.00 4.79
N GLN A 42 -5.05 21.24 5.57
CA GLN A 42 -4.70 20.87 6.95
C GLN A 42 -4.62 19.35 7.09
N PHE A 43 -3.59 18.86 7.78
CA PHE A 43 -3.36 17.44 7.99
C PHE A 43 -3.31 17.14 9.49
N HIS A 44 -3.95 16.05 9.90
CA HIS A 44 -4.08 15.65 11.29
C HIS A 44 -3.76 14.16 11.42
N GLY A 45 -2.82 13.80 12.29
CA GLY A 45 -2.43 12.44 12.60
C GLY A 45 -2.84 12.06 14.02
N VAL A 46 -3.40 10.87 14.18
CA VAL A 46 -3.72 10.30 15.49
C VAL A 46 -3.09 8.92 15.60
N ARG A 47 -2.29 8.68 16.63
CA ARG A 47 -1.68 7.36 16.87
C ARG A 47 -2.73 6.40 17.41
N ILE A 48 -2.92 5.28 16.70
CA ILE A 48 -3.87 4.22 17.03
C ILE A 48 -3.10 2.98 17.50
N HIS A 49 -3.50 2.45 18.66
CA HIS A 49 -2.93 1.25 19.28
C HIS A 49 -3.83 0.01 19.06
N ASN A 50 -4.46 -0.10 17.90
CA ASN A 50 -5.59 -1.01 17.68
C ASN A 50 -5.31 -2.08 16.61
N THR A 51 -4.11 -2.66 16.64
CA THR A 51 -3.80 -3.87 15.86
C THR A 51 -3.61 -5.05 16.80
N PRO A 52 -4.15 -6.24 16.48
CA PRO A 52 -3.96 -7.45 17.27
C PRO A 52 -2.48 -7.86 17.39
N ALA A 53 -1.60 -7.34 16.52
CA ALA A 53 -0.15 -7.54 16.55
C ALA A 53 0.63 -6.53 17.42
N GLY A 54 -0.04 -5.56 18.06
CA GLY A 54 0.63 -4.51 18.86
C GLY A 54 1.43 -3.47 18.05
N GLU A 55 1.28 -3.46 16.72
CA GLU A 55 1.93 -2.49 15.84
C GLU A 55 1.34 -1.09 16.01
N GLN A 56 2.20 -0.10 16.15
CA GLN A 56 1.80 1.30 16.24
C GLN A 56 1.47 1.82 14.84
N GLN A 57 0.23 2.28 14.66
CA GLN A 57 -0.23 2.86 13.40
C GLN A 57 -0.71 4.29 13.61
N TRP A 58 -0.63 5.10 12.57
CA TRP A 58 -1.16 6.45 12.50
C TRP A 58 -2.41 6.46 11.65
N MET A 59 -3.48 7.09 12.13
CA MET A 59 -4.61 7.50 11.32
C MET A 59 -4.41 8.93 10.91
N ILE A 60 -4.26 9.15 9.61
CA ILE A 60 -4.03 10.47 9.06
C ILE A 60 -5.30 10.93 8.36
N THR A 61 -5.68 12.16 8.64
CA THR A 61 -6.86 12.83 8.09
C THR A 61 -6.41 14.11 7.41
N ALA A 62 -6.77 14.24 6.14
CA ALA A 62 -6.47 15.41 5.33
C ALA A 62 -7.76 16.18 5.06
N ASP A 63 -7.76 17.46 5.37
CA ASP A 63 -8.87 18.38 5.16
C ASP A 63 -8.46 19.50 4.20
N LEU A 64 -8.95 19.42 2.97
CA LEU A 64 -8.71 20.40 1.93
C LEU A 64 -10.00 21.18 1.68
N LYS A 65 -10.07 22.36 2.28
CA LYS A 65 -11.26 23.22 2.17
C LYS A 65 -11.53 23.58 0.71
N GLY A 66 -12.81 23.66 0.37
CA GLY A 66 -13.26 24.14 -0.93
C GLY A 66 -13.17 25.67 -1.03
N SER A 67 -13.48 26.19 -2.21
CA SER A 67 -13.75 27.61 -2.40
C SER A 67 -15.20 27.81 -2.85
N SER A 68 -15.90 28.73 -2.20
CA SER A 68 -17.21 29.23 -2.64
C SER A 68 -17.08 30.32 -3.70
N GLU A 69 -15.88 30.87 -3.88
CA GLU A 69 -15.57 31.87 -4.90
C GLU A 69 -15.11 31.16 -6.19
N PRO A 70 -15.43 31.69 -7.39
CA PRO A 70 -14.98 31.08 -8.64
C PRO A 70 -13.45 31.04 -8.74
N PRO A 71 -12.82 29.89 -9.03
CA PRO A 71 -13.41 28.59 -9.39
C PRO A 71 -13.98 27.82 -8.19
N ILE A 72 -15.30 27.59 -8.22
CA ILE A 72 -16.02 26.88 -7.16
C ILE A 72 -15.45 25.47 -7.06
N SER A 73 -15.00 25.10 -5.86
CA SER A 73 -14.45 23.77 -5.58
C SER A 73 -15.00 23.23 -4.28
N GLU A 74 -15.34 21.94 -4.26
CA GLU A 74 -15.86 21.27 -3.07
C GLU A 74 -14.74 20.92 -2.08
N ARG A 75 -15.10 20.80 -0.81
CA ARG A 75 -14.21 20.32 0.25
C ARG A 75 -13.84 18.86 0.01
N ILE A 76 -12.55 18.53 0.16
CA ILE A 76 -12.04 17.17 0.02
C ILE A 76 -11.55 16.73 1.40
N LEU A 77 -12.22 15.73 1.96
CA LEU A 77 -11.88 15.12 3.25
C LEU A 77 -11.60 13.64 3.05
N PHE A 78 -10.47 13.15 3.55
CA PHE A 78 -10.15 11.73 3.51
C PHE A 78 -9.24 11.33 4.67
N SER A 79 -9.29 10.04 5.02
CA SER A 79 -8.43 9.46 6.04
C SER A 79 -7.92 8.07 5.65
N PHE A 80 -6.75 7.70 6.17
CA PHE A 80 -6.15 6.39 5.97
C PHE A 80 -5.15 6.05 7.07
N LYS A 81 -4.78 4.76 7.15
CA LYS A 81 -3.79 4.25 8.09
C LYS A 81 -2.38 4.28 7.48
N ALA A 82 -1.40 4.69 8.27
CA ALA A 82 0.03 4.68 7.91
C ALA A 82 0.87 4.11 9.06
N TYR A 83 2.04 3.56 8.77
CA TYR A 83 2.95 3.04 9.80
C TYR A 83 3.77 4.15 10.47
N SER A 84 3.99 5.27 9.77
CA SER A 84 4.69 6.44 10.29
C SER A 84 3.93 7.71 9.95
N TRP A 85 4.11 8.74 10.78
CA TRP A 85 3.57 10.07 10.52
C TRP A 85 4.14 10.66 9.23
N VAL A 86 5.46 10.61 9.05
CA VAL A 86 6.14 11.23 7.89
C VAL A 86 5.72 10.59 6.57
N ASP A 87 5.71 9.26 6.49
CA ASP A 87 5.30 8.57 5.25
C ASP A 87 3.83 8.82 4.93
N GLY A 88 3.01 8.82 5.98
CA GLY A 88 1.61 9.07 5.84
C GLY A 88 1.31 10.54 5.49
N LEU A 89 2.05 11.51 6.02
CA LEU A 89 1.93 12.91 5.61
C LEU A 89 2.32 13.09 4.14
N ALA A 90 3.43 12.50 3.69
CA ALA A 90 3.84 12.52 2.28
C ALA A 90 2.77 11.90 1.37
N HIS A 91 2.16 10.80 1.80
CA HIS A 91 1.04 10.19 1.07
C HIS A 91 -0.19 11.12 1.05
N ALA A 92 -0.52 11.77 2.17
CA ALA A 92 -1.64 12.69 2.25
C ALA A 92 -1.45 13.92 1.35
N LEU A 93 -0.23 14.47 1.29
CA LEU A 93 0.14 15.57 0.37
C LEU A 93 -0.06 15.15 -1.09
N ARG A 94 0.48 13.99 -1.46
CA ARG A 94 0.36 13.43 -2.81
C ARG A 94 -1.09 13.20 -3.23
N GLU A 95 -1.86 12.56 -2.36
CA GLU A 95 -3.27 12.24 -2.61
C GLU A 95 -4.12 13.52 -2.64
N GLY A 96 -3.84 14.48 -1.76
CA GLY A 96 -4.46 15.80 -1.76
C GLY A 96 -4.25 16.52 -3.08
N LEU A 97 -3.01 16.58 -3.57
CA LEU A 97 -2.67 17.18 -4.85
C LEU A 97 -3.39 16.49 -6.02
N ALA A 98 -3.42 15.16 -6.04
CA ALA A 98 -4.11 14.41 -7.08
C ALA A 98 -5.63 14.70 -7.11
N ARG A 99 -6.27 14.80 -5.94
CA ARG A 99 -7.70 15.08 -5.82
C ARG A 99 -8.05 16.52 -6.21
N VAL A 100 -7.26 17.49 -5.74
CA VAL A 100 -7.47 18.91 -6.09
C VAL A 100 -7.30 19.13 -7.60
N CYS A 101 -6.25 18.56 -8.19
CA CYS A 101 -6.03 18.60 -9.63
C CYS A 101 -7.14 17.90 -10.42
N GLY A 102 -7.61 16.73 -9.94
CA GLY A 102 -8.69 15.98 -10.57
C GLY A 102 -10.00 16.75 -10.60
N GLN A 103 -10.35 17.43 -9.51
CA GLN A 103 -11.57 18.22 -9.39
C GLN A 103 -11.54 19.49 -10.26
N ASN A 104 -10.36 20.11 -10.42
CA ASN A 104 -10.22 21.43 -11.05
C ASN A 104 -9.51 21.38 -12.40
N ILE A 105 -9.52 20.22 -13.08
CA ILE A 105 -8.77 20.02 -14.33
C ILE A 105 -9.15 21.03 -15.43
N ALA A 106 -10.42 21.44 -15.49
CA ALA A 106 -10.88 22.45 -16.45
C ALA A 106 -10.29 23.83 -16.17
N ALA A 107 -10.32 24.27 -14.91
CA ALA A 107 -9.73 25.55 -14.48
C ALA A 107 -8.20 25.55 -14.64
N LEU A 108 -7.54 24.40 -14.38
CA LEU A 108 -6.10 24.25 -14.52
C LEU A 108 -5.64 24.19 -15.99
N ARG A 109 -6.45 23.66 -16.90
CA ARG A 109 -6.16 23.60 -18.35
C ARG A 109 -6.33 24.94 -19.07
N GLY A 110 -7.24 25.80 -18.60
CA GLY A 110 -7.51 27.11 -19.21
C GLY A 110 -6.45 28.19 -18.96
N SER A 111 -5.56 28.00 -17.98
CA SER A 111 -4.51 28.97 -17.69
C SER A 111 -3.25 28.70 -18.53
N HIS A 112 -2.99 29.54 -19.53
CA HIS A 112 -1.69 29.61 -20.21
C HIS A 112 -0.62 30.13 -19.23
N GLY A 113 -0.07 29.23 -18.42
CA GLY A 113 0.93 29.54 -17.39
C GLY A 113 1.33 28.32 -16.54
N PHE A 114 0.58 27.22 -16.61
CA PHE A 114 0.87 26.00 -15.85
C PHE A 114 1.85 25.03 -16.53
N GLY A 115 2.56 25.50 -17.57
CA GLY A 115 3.45 24.69 -18.42
C GLY A 115 4.60 23.99 -17.68
N SER A 116 4.93 24.40 -16.45
CA SER A 116 5.99 23.79 -15.63
C SER A 116 5.47 22.94 -14.44
N SER A 117 4.20 23.05 -14.04
CA SER A 117 3.59 22.19 -12.98
C SER A 117 3.11 20.84 -13.54
N CYS A 118 3.19 20.68 -14.87
CA CYS A 118 2.84 19.47 -15.60
C CYS A 118 3.70 18.25 -15.22
N ASP A 119 4.86 18.46 -14.57
CA ASP A 119 5.68 17.37 -14.07
C ASP A 119 5.09 16.71 -12.83
N ALA A 120 4.47 17.46 -11.91
CA ALA A 120 3.79 16.89 -10.75
C ALA A 120 2.56 16.08 -11.18
N ILE A 121 1.75 16.60 -12.11
CA ILE A 121 0.58 15.87 -12.64
C ILE A 121 1.02 14.61 -13.42
N ARG A 122 2.09 14.69 -14.22
CA ARG A 122 2.68 13.53 -14.90
C ARG A 122 3.28 12.52 -13.91
N LEU A 123 3.94 12.99 -12.85
CA LEU A 123 4.45 12.16 -11.76
C LEU A 123 3.30 11.46 -11.05
N LEU A 124 2.24 12.18 -10.68
CA LEU A 124 1.05 11.64 -10.03
C LEU A 124 0.33 10.62 -10.91
N ALA A 125 0.29 10.83 -12.23
CA ALA A 125 -0.27 9.86 -13.17
C ALA A 125 0.58 8.58 -13.26
N LYS A 126 1.91 8.71 -13.28
CA LYS A 126 2.83 7.56 -13.19
C LYS A 126 2.72 6.85 -11.84
N ASP A 127 2.62 7.61 -10.76
CA ASP A 127 2.57 7.09 -9.40
C ASP A 127 1.22 6.41 -9.11
N ARG A 128 0.11 6.87 -9.69
CA ARG A 128 -1.18 6.14 -9.67
C ARG A 128 -1.10 4.77 -10.32
N ARG A 129 -0.30 4.60 -11.39
CA ARG A 129 -0.05 3.27 -11.99
C ARG A 129 0.81 2.41 -11.06
N SER A 130 1.87 3.00 -10.48
CA SER A 130 2.72 2.36 -9.47
C SER A 130 1.93 1.89 -8.25
N LEU A 131 0.98 2.70 -7.76
CA LEU A 131 0.11 2.35 -6.63
C LEU A 131 -0.84 1.21 -6.93
N ARG A 132 -1.42 1.16 -8.13
CA ARG A 132 -2.22 0.00 -8.56
C ARG A 132 -1.37 -1.27 -8.59
N GLN A 133 -0.13 -1.17 -9.05
CA GLN A 133 0.79 -2.31 -9.04
C GLN A 133 1.15 -2.73 -7.61
N ARG A 134 1.44 -1.78 -6.71
CA ARG A 134 1.67 -2.08 -5.29
C ARG A 134 0.45 -2.71 -4.62
N ALA A 135 -0.76 -2.23 -4.91
CA ALA A 135 -1.99 -2.82 -4.38
C ALA A 135 -2.18 -4.27 -4.83
N LYS A 136 -1.88 -4.58 -6.11
CA LYS A 136 -1.83 -5.96 -6.59
C LYS A 136 -0.78 -6.78 -5.83
N ASN A 137 0.43 -6.26 -5.69
CA ASN A 137 1.49 -6.94 -4.95
C ASN A 137 1.12 -7.19 -3.48
N VAL A 138 0.44 -6.25 -2.81
CA VAL A 138 -0.04 -6.41 -1.43
C VAL A 138 -1.12 -7.50 -1.34
N ALA A 139 -2.04 -7.56 -2.31
CA ALA A 139 -3.02 -8.65 -2.38
C ALA A 139 -2.33 -10.00 -2.56
N THR A 140 -1.31 -10.09 -3.43
CA THR A 140 -0.50 -11.29 -3.61
C THR A 140 0.25 -11.67 -2.34
N ILE A 141 0.89 -10.73 -1.66
CA ILE A 141 1.57 -10.97 -0.37
C ILE A 141 0.59 -11.49 0.67
N THR A 142 -0.63 -10.95 0.72
CA THR A 142 -1.67 -11.41 1.65
C THR A 142 -2.07 -12.85 1.34
N ARG A 143 -2.28 -13.20 0.07
CA ARG A 143 -2.56 -14.58 -0.36
C ARG A 143 -1.41 -15.53 -0.02
N LEU A 144 -0.16 -15.11 -0.25
CA LEU A 144 1.01 -15.91 0.07
C LEU A 144 1.17 -16.12 1.58
N ARG A 145 0.93 -15.10 2.39
CA ARG A 145 0.95 -15.22 3.86
C ARG A 145 -0.14 -16.16 4.38
N GLU A 146 -1.30 -16.19 3.73
CA GLU A 146 -2.35 -17.16 4.06
C GLU A 146 -1.89 -18.59 3.74
N LYS A 147 -1.34 -18.81 2.55
CA LYS A 147 -0.77 -20.11 2.16
C LYS A 147 0.33 -20.58 3.13
N ILE A 148 1.22 -19.68 3.54
CA ILE A 148 2.26 -19.98 4.53
C ILE A 148 1.63 -20.42 5.85
N ARG A 149 0.62 -19.69 6.36
CA ARG A 149 -0.08 -20.09 7.59
C ARG A 149 -0.76 -21.45 7.46
N THR A 150 -1.39 -21.75 6.33
CA THR A 150 -1.96 -23.07 6.08
C THR A 150 -0.90 -24.16 6.08
N LEU A 151 0.21 -23.95 5.37
CA LEU A 151 1.33 -24.90 5.30
C LEU A 151 1.98 -25.11 6.67
N GLU A 152 2.17 -24.06 7.47
CA GLU A 152 2.69 -24.16 8.83
C GLU A 152 1.81 -25.03 9.73
N VAL A 153 0.48 -24.93 9.59
CA VAL A 153 -0.46 -25.80 10.29
C VAL A 153 -0.33 -27.24 9.82
N THR A 154 -0.28 -27.48 8.50
CA THR A 154 -0.13 -28.83 7.95
C THR A 154 1.18 -29.50 8.39
N VAL A 155 2.30 -28.77 8.33
CA VAL A 155 3.60 -29.28 8.80
C VAL A 155 3.55 -29.61 10.29
N ARG A 156 2.91 -28.77 11.10
CA ARG A 156 2.76 -29.04 12.53
C ARG A 156 1.91 -30.30 12.76
N THR A 157 0.78 -30.43 12.07
CA THR A 157 -0.05 -31.65 12.15
C THR A 157 0.72 -32.90 11.72
N GLN A 158 1.53 -32.82 10.67
CA GLN A 158 2.37 -33.94 10.24
C GLN A 158 3.48 -34.26 11.25
N GLN A 159 4.09 -33.24 11.86
CA GLN A 159 5.08 -33.43 12.92
C GLN A 159 4.46 -34.07 14.17
N ASP A 160 3.27 -33.63 14.56
CA ASP A 160 2.53 -34.21 15.68
C ASP A 160 2.18 -35.68 15.39
N GLN A 161 1.76 -36.02 14.16
CA GLN A 161 1.51 -37.40 13.73
C GLN A 161 2.76 -38.28 13.77
N ILE A 162 3.91 -37.79 13.29
CA ILE A 162 5.17 -38.53 13.34
C ILE A 162 5.59 -38.75 14.80
N GLN A 163 5.47 -37.73 15.64
CA GLN A 163 5.81 -37.84 17.05
C GLN A 163 4.92 -38.85 17.78
N GLU A 164 3.61 -38.88 17.50
CA GLU A 164 2.70 -39.89 18.04
C GLU A 164 3.11 -41.31 17.61
N MET A 165 3.49 -41.50 16.34
CA MET A 165 3.97 -42.80 15.84
C MET A 165 5.32 -43.24 16.47
N GLU A 166 6.23 -42.29 16.72
CA GLU A 166 7.50 -42.55 17.41
C GLU A 166 7.29 -42.92 18.89
N GLU A 167 6.29 -42.32 19.55
CA GLU A 167 5.92 -42.61 20.95
C GLU A 167 5.23 -43.97 21.12
N ASP A 168 4.50 -44.45 20.10
CA ASP A 168 3.91 -45.79 20.04
C ASP A 168 4.93 -46.91 19.71
N GLY A 169 6.20 -46.54 19.46
CA GLY A 169 7.30 -47.47 19.25
C GLY A 169 7.32 -48.12 17.86
N GLU A 170 6.66 -47.51 16.87
CA GLU A 170 6.79 -47.93 15.47
C GLU A 170 8.13 -47.42 14.91
N ASP A 171 9.00 -48.35 14.51
CA ASP A 171 10.30 -48.05 13.89
C ASP A 171 10.08 -47.52 12.46
N ILE A 172 10.10 -46.19 12.29
CA ILE A 172 9.84 -45.51 11.01
C ILE A 172 11.10 -45.40 10.14
N GLN A 173 12.26 -45.88 10.62
CA GLN A 173 13.51 -45.89 9.84
C GLN A 173 13.75 -47.25 9.17
N GLY A 174 13.13 -47.41 8.00
CA GLY A 174 13.64 -48.28 6.93
C GLY A 174 13.47 -49.78 7.15
N GLY A 175 12.31 -50.29 6.76
CA GLY A 175 12.11 -51.71 6.44
C GLY A 175 12.10 -51.92 4.92
N ASP A 176 12.88 -52.89 4.46
CA ASP A 176 13.15 -53.22 3.06
C ASP A 176 11.90 -53.44 2.17
N ASP A 177 12.07 -53.08 0.89
CA ASP A 177 11.35 -53.54 -0.31
C ASP A 177 9.84 -53.31 -0.43
N PHE A 178 9.45 -52.25 -1.16
CA PHE A 178 8.46 -52.36 -2.25
C PHE A 178 8.82 -51.40 -3.40
N LEU A 179 9.69 -51.87 -4.30
CA LEU A 179 9.68 -51.39 -5.69
C LEU A 179 8.34 -51.80 -6.31
N SER A 180 7.32 -50.95 -6.21
CA SER A 180 6.08 -51.08 -6.99
C SER A 180 6.09 -50.04 -8.12
N ASP A 181 6.48 -50.53 -9.30
CA ASP A 181 6.22 -50.02 -10.66
C ASP A 181 6.19 -48.49 -10.88
N ASP A 182 7.31 -47.98 -11.41
CA ASP A 182 7.51 -46.66 -12.02
C ASP A 182 6.64 -46.46 -13.28
N ASN A 183 5.29 -46.45 -13.20
CA ASN A 183 4.52 -46.23 -14.42
C ASN A 183 3.11 -45.61 -14.32
N ASP A 184 2.74 -44.92 -13.24
CA ASP A 184 1.43 -44.23 -13.15
C ASP A 184 1.53 -42.75 -12.69
N PHE A 185 2.63 -42.06 -13.00
CA PHE A 185 2.62 -40.59 -12.92
C PHE A 185 2.02 -40.03 -14.22
N GLU A 186 0.68 -39.98 -14.29
CA GLU A 186 0.04 -39.05 -15.22
C GLU A 186 0.41 -37.64 -14.73
N ASP A 187 1.18 -36.91 -15.56
CA ASP A 187 1.38 -35.47 -15.45
C ASP A 187 -0.01 -34.82 -15.52
N ASP A 188 -0.68 -34.71 -14.39
CA ASP A 188 -1.77 -33.76 -14.20
C ASP A 188 -1.12 -32.37 -14.31
N GLU A 189 -1.04 -31.89 -15.54
CA GLU A 189 -0.69 -30.53 -15.91
C GLU A 189 -1.73 -29.59 -15.29
N PHE A 190 -1.61 -29.34 -13.98
CA PHE A 190 -2.18 -28.17 -13.34
C PHE A 190 -1.29 -26.97 -13.67
N THR A 191 -0.95 -26.81 -14.95
CA THR A 191 -0.59 -25.53 -15.52
C THR A 191 -1.90 -24.77 -15.64
N ASP A 192 -2.21 -23.99 -14.61
CA ASP A 192 -3.09 -22.84 -14.78
C ASP A 192 -2.41 -21.96 -15.85
N GLU A 193 -2.80 -22.12 -17.12
CA GLU A 193 -2.27 -21.39 -18.28
C GLU A 193 -2.37 -19.85 -18.13
N GLU A 194 -3.04 -19.37 -17.08
CA GLU A 194 -3.18 -17.95 -16.75
C GLU A 194 -1.92 -17.31 -16.13
N ASP A 195 -0.93 -18.08 -15.66
CA ASP A 195 0.28 -17.51 -15.03
C ASP A 195 1.39 -17.12 -16.03
N TYR A 196 1.34 -17.58 -17.28
CA TYR A 196 2.36 -17.28 -18.30
C TYR A 196 2.09 -15.98 -19.09
N GLU A 197 0.86 -15.46 -19.09
CA GLU A 197 0.54 -14.20 -19.80
C GLU A 197 1.10 -12.95 -19.09
N PHE A 198 1.54 -13.06 -17.83
CA PHE A 198 2.05 -11.92 -17.06
C PHE A 198 3.52 -11.59 -17.37
N LEU A 199 4.32 -12.56 -17.84
CA LEU A 199 5.75 -12.36 -18.08
C LEU A 199 6.06 -11.77 -19.47
N GLU A 200 5.21 -11.96 -20.48
CA GLU A 200 5.45 -11.43 -21.83
C GLU A 200 5.15 -9.93 -21.98
N ALA A 201 4.36 -9.34 -21.07
CA ALA A 201 4.09 -7.90 -21.09
C ALA A 201 5.28 -7.06 -20.58
N ALA A 202 6.28 -7.68 -19.96
CA ALA A 202 7.56 -7.05 -19.67
C ALA A 202 8.48 -7.26 -20.87
N GLY A 203 8.28 -6.45 -21.92
CA GLY A 203 9.23 -6.30 -23.02
C GLY A 203 10.61 -5.91 -22.49
N TRP A 204 11.41 -6.91 -22.15
CA TRP A 204 12.84 -6.80 -21.94
C TRP A 204 13.48 -6.70 -23.32
N ASP A 205 13.55 -5.47 -23.82
CA ASP A 205 14.36 -5.11 -24.97
C ASP A 205 15.83 -5.43 -24.66
N HIS A 206 16.25 -6.66 -24.94
CA HIS A 206 17.65 -7.04 -25.06
C HIS A 206 18.21 -6.51 -26.38
N SER A 207 18.28 -5.18 -26.49
CA SER A 207 19.10 -4.53 -27.52
C SER A 207 20.55 -4.60 -27.08
N HIS A 208 21.23 -5.59 -27.62
CA HIS A 208 22.66 -5.78 -27.54
C HIS A 208 23.41 -4.52 -27.96
N ARG A 209 24.16 -3.98 -27.01
CA ARG A 209 25.32 -3.13 -27.26
C ARG A 209 26.43 -4.01 -27.87
N CYS A 210 26.68 -3.86 -29.16
CA CYS A 210 27.89 -4.34 -29.80
C CYS A 210 28.51 -3.22 -30.63
N GLY A 211 29.78 -2.91 -30.31
CA GLY A 211 30.79 -2.34 -31.21
C GLY A 211 30.63 -0.89 -31.61
#